data_AF-A0A087UQ16-F1
#
_entry.id   AF-A0A087UQ16-F1
#
_cell.length_a   1.000
_cell.length_b   1.000
_cell.length_c   1.000
_cell.angle_alpha   90.00
_cell.angle_beta   90.00
_cell.angle_gamma   90.00
#
_symmetry.space_group_name_H-M   'P 1'
#
loop_
_entity.id
_entity.type
_entity.pdbx_description
1 polymer ?
#
loop_
_entity_poly.entity_id
_entity_poly.type
_entity_poly.pdbx_seq_one_letter_code
_entity_poly.pdbx_strand_id
1 'polypeptide(L)'
;MATHLKGDGNIRYYEIVNESPWCHYLNQFLTGFPQRGLGFMPKRGLDVLRCEVFRFYKLHAVKPLCEPVSMIVPRKSEQFQEDIFPDTAAPTPSLTAKEWLSGKNRNPILISLKTGAGARTNKPVLYNPDRQYLVTADRNNEQKFIFIAEGN
;
A
#
# COMPACT_ATOMS: atom_id res chain seq x y z
N MET A 1 1.72 -0.18 -14.34
CA MET A 1 0.89 -1.38 -14.04
C MET A 1 1.78 -2.62 -14.06
N ALA A 2 1.60 -3.59 -13.15
CA ALA A 2 2.34 -4.86 -13.16
C ALA A 2 1.38 -6.01 -13.49
N THR A 3 1.73 -6.83 -14.47
CA THR A 3 0.90 -7.97 -14.90
C THR A 3 1.36 -9.26 -14.22
N HIS A 4 0.45 -9.97 -13.56
CA HIS A 4 0.70 -11.27 -12.94
C HIS A 4 0.13 -12.40 -13.79
N LEU A 5 0.96 -13.36 -14.16
CA LEU A 5 0.53 -14.66 -14.70
C LEU A 5 0.87 -15.74 -13.66
N LYS A 6 -0.12 -16.48 -13.20
CA LYS A 6 0.08 -17.62 -12.31
C LYS A 6 0.91 -18.68 -13.06
N GLY A 7 2.04 -19.08 -12.48
CA GLY A 7 2.98 -20.00 -13.14
C GLY A 7 4.11 -19.34 -13.94
N ASP A 8 4.03 -18.04 -14.27
CA ASP A 8 5.18 -17.28 -14.79
C ASP A 8 6.04 -16.80 -13.61
N GLY A 9 7.35 -16.96 -13.72
CA GLY A 9 8.30 -16.51 -12.69
C GLY A 9 8.63 -15.01 -12.79
N ASN A 10 8.20 -14.36 -13.86
CA ASN A 10 8.61 -13.00 -14.21
C ASN A 10 7.58 -11.95 -13.79
N ILE A 11 8.06 -10.74 -13.50
CA ILE A 11 7.21 -9.57 -13.22
C ILE A 11 7.55 -8.49 -14.25
N ARG A 12 6.63 -8.24 -15.18
CA ARG A 12 6.75 -7.18 -16.19
C ARG A 12 6.06 -5.91 -15.70
N TYR A 13 6.68 -4.76 -15.93
CA TYR A 13 6.12 -3.48 -15.53
C TYR A 13 6.16 -2.46 -16.67
N TYR A 14 5.09 -1.70 -16.71
CA TYR A 14 4.77 -0.75 -17.77
C TYR A 14 4.43 0.61 -17.17
N GLU A 15 4.78 1.67 -17.89
CA GLU A 15 4.35 3.03 -17.63
C GLU A 15 3.09 3.34 -18.45
N ILE A 16 2.12 4.01 -17.84
CA ILE A 16 0.90 4.45 -18.52
C ILE A 16 0.91 5.98 -18.56
N VAL A 17 0.74 6.54 -19.75
CA VAL A 17 0.76 7.99 -20.00
C VAL A 17 -0.48 8.41 -20.81
N ASN A 18 -0.76 9.71 -20.84
CA ASN A 18 -1.93 10.28 -21.53
C ASN A 18 -1.69 10.57 -23.02
N GLU A 19 -0.61 10.04 -23.60
CA GLU A 19 -0.23 10.22 -25.00
C GLU A 19 -0.05 8.85 -25.67
N SER A 20 -0.40 8.73 -26.96
CA SER A 20 -0.15 7.51 -27.73
C SER A 20 1.33 7.11 -27.69
N PRO A 21 1.71 5.84 -27.49
CA PRO A 21 0.89 4.61 -27.44
C PRO A 21 0.25 4.26 -26.08
N TRP A 22 0.18 5.21 -25.14
CA TRP A 22 -0.43 5.16 -23.79
C TRP A 22 0.22 4.19 -22.81
N CYS A 23 0.76 3.07 -23.26
CA CYS A 23 1.37 2.03 -22.44
C CYS A 23 2.76 1.71 -22.96
N HIS A 24 3.77 2.00 -22.15
CA HIS A 24 5.17 1.82 -22.49
C HIS A 24 5.74 0.68 -21.64
N TYR A 25 6.32 -0.33 -22.30
CA TYR A 25 7.10 -1.34 -21.60
C TYR A 25 8.35 -0.69 -21.02
N LEU A 26 8.58 -0.89 -19.72
CA LEU A 26 9.79 -0.40 -19.05
C LEU A 26 10.83 -1.52 -19.00
N ASN A 27 10.57 -2.55 -18.19
CA ASN A 27 11.48 -3.66 -17.98
C ASN A 27 10.74 -4.82 -17.28
N GLN A 28 11.49 -5.87 -16.94
CA GLN A 28 10.99 -7.03 -16.21
C GLN A 28 11.97 -7.51 -15.16
N PHE A 29 11.44 -7.96 -14.04
CA PHE A 29 12.16 -8.75 -13.05
C PHE A 29 12.05 -10.22 -13.43
N LEU A 30 13.20 -10.85 -13.67
CA LEU A 30 13.32 -12.24 -14.12
C LEU A 30 13.67 -13.16 -12.96
N THR A 31 12.97 -14.29 -12.85
CA THR A 31 13.38 -15.38 -11.96
C THR A 31 13.14 -16.71 -12.64
N GLY A 32 14.01 -17.69 -12.39
CA GLY A 32 13.82 -19.07 -12.85
C GLY A 32 12.72 -19.84 -12.10
N PHE A 33 12.15 -19.29 -11.02
CA PHE A 33 11.21 -20.00 -10.17
C PHE A 33 9.76 -19.54 -10.40
N PRO A 34 8.83 -20.47 -10.68
CA PRO A 34 7.42 -20.14 -10.83
C PRO A 34 6.86 -19.62 -9.50
N GLN A 35 5.95 -18.65 -9.59
CA GLN A 35 5.27 -18.10 -8.43
C GLN A 35 3.84 -18.63 -8.31
N ARG A 36 3.45 -18.94 -7.07
CA ARG A 36 2.09 -19.37 -6.70
C ARG A 36 1.13 -18.19 -6.55
N GLY A 37 1.67 -17.03 -6.14
CA GLY A 37 0.92 -15.79 -5.96
C GLY A 37 1.84 -14.60 -5.70
N LEU A 38 1.25 -13.41 -5.76
CA LEU A 38 1.91 -12.14 -5.46
C LEU A 38 1.06 -11.33 -4.47
N GLY A 39 1.67 -10.91 -3.37
CA GLY A 39 1.19 -9.80 -2.54
C GLY A 39 1.90 -8.50 -2.90
N PHE A 40 1.41 -7.38 -2.40
CA PHE A 40 2.02 -6.07 -2.58
C PHE A 40 1.97 -5.25 -1.30
N MET A 41 3.03 -4.48 -1.06
CA MET A 41 3.11 -3.54 0.05
C MET A 41 2.36 -2.24 -0.29
N PRO A 42 1.46 -1.75 0.58
CA PRO A 42 0.92 -0.40 0.46
C PRO A 42 2.03 0.66 0.45
N LYS A 43 1.83 1.79 -0.25
CA LYS A 43 2.79 2.90 -0.34
C LYS A 43 3.39 3.33 1.00
N ARG A 44 2.55 3.29 2.04
CA ARG A 44 2.90 3.66 3.42
C ARG A 44 3.91 2.72 4.12
N GLY A 45 4.16 1.53 3.59
CA GLY A 45 5.14 0.57 4.14
C GLY A 45 6.40 0.40 3.29
N LEU A 46 6.59 1.27 2.29
CA LEU A 46 7.79 1.30 1.45
C LEU A 46 8.94 2.06 2.13
N ASP A 47 10.17 1.71 1.76
CA ASP A 47 11.36 2.44 2.17
C ASP A 47 11.63 3.63 1.24
N VAL A 48 11.14 4.80 1.65
CA VAL A 48 11.26 6.04 0.88
C VAL A 48 12.70 6.56 0.79
N LEU A 49 13.55 6.26 1.78
CA LEU A 49 14.96 6.69 1.77
C LEU A 49 15.75 5.93 0.72
N ARG A 50 15.36 4.67 0.46
CA ARG A 50 15.93 3.84 -0.62
C ARG A 50 15.28 4.06 -1.99
N CYS A 51 14.38 5.04 -2.13
CA CYS A 51 13.60 5.25 -3.35
C CYS A 51 12.83 3.99 -3.80
N GLU A 52 12.36 3.18 -2.84
CA GLU A 52 11.54 2.01 -3.11
C GLU A 52 10.12 2.47 -3.47
N VAL A 53 9.75 2.32 -4.75
CA VAL A 53 8.44 2.76 -5.25
C VAL A 53 7.38 1.67 -5.21
N PHE A 54 7.80 0.41 -5.09
CA PHE A 54 6.92 -0.75 -4.99
C PHE A 54 7.64 -1.92 -4.32
N ARG A 55 6.91 -2.76 -3.58
CA ARG A 55 7.44 -4.03 -3.05
C ARG A 55 6.42 -5.14 -3.27
N PHE A 56 6.83 -6.19 -3.97
CA PHE A 56 6.07 -7.42 -4.10
C PHE A 56 6.42 -8.40 -2.98
N TYR A 57 5.46 -9.24 -2.61
CA TYR A 57 5.68 -10.43 -1.80
C TYR A 57 5.40 -11.64 -2.67
N LYS A 58 6.46 -12.18 -3.27
CA LYS A 58 6.39 -13.31 -4.19
C LYS A 58 6.34 -14.62 -3.41
N LEU A 59 5.23 -15.34 -3.57
CA LEU A 59 5.10 -16.68 -3.01
C LEU A 59 5.65 -17.69 -4.01
N HIS A 60 6.73 -18.38 -3.64
CA HIS A 60 7.35 -19.42 -4.45
C HIS A 60 6.41 -20.62 -4.59
N ALA A 61 6.33 -21.21 -5.79
CA ALA A 61 5.47 -22.37 -6.02
C ALA A 61 6.08 -23.68 -5.50
N VAL A 62 7.42 -23.78 -5.52
CA VAL A 62 8.16 -25.02 -5.20
C VAL A 62 8.72 -25.01 -3.78
N LYS A 63 8.99 -23.82 -3.21
CA LYS A 63 9.54 -23.66 -1.87
C LYS A 63 8.52 -22.97 -0.97
N PRO A 64 8.44 -23.31 0.33
CA PRO A 64 7.63 -22.58 1.30
C PRO A 64 8.29 -21.24 1.67
N LEU A 65 8.45 -20.37 0.67
CA LEU A 65 9.16 -19.10 0.79
C LEU A 65 8.30 -17.97 0.25
N CYS A 66 8.17 -16.92 1.06
CA CYS A 66 7.66 -15.63 0.63
C CYS A 66 8.86 -14.68 0.48
N GLU A 67 9.18 -14.31 -0.75
CA GLU A 67 10.31 -13.46 -1.08
C GLU A 67 9.85 -12.01 -1.31
N PRO A 68 10.37 -11.03 -0.55
CA PRO A 68 10.14 -9.63 -0.85
C PRO A 68 10.96 -9.20 -2.07
N VAL A 69 10.30 -8.58 -3.06
CA VAL A 69 10.94 -8.05 -4.28
C VAL A 69 10.71 -6.55 -4.35
N SER A 70 11.77 -5.78 -4.08
CA SER A 70 11.74 -4.31 -4.07
C SER A 70 12.02 -3.71 -5.45
N MET A 71 11.13 -2.84 -5.91
CA MET A 71 11.31 -2.01 -7.11
C MET A 71 11.85 -0.65 -6.67
N ILE A 72 13.10 -0.36 -7.04
CA ILE A 72 13.82 0.84 -6.61
C ILE A 72 14.09 1.73 -7.82
N VAL A 73 13.78 3.01 -7.70
CA VAL A 73 14.22 4.01 -8.68
C VAL A 73 15.64 4.44 -8.33
N PRO A 74 16.63 4.27 -9.23
CA PRO A 74 18.01 4.63 -8.93
C PRO A 74 18.15 6.16 -8.85
N ARG A 75 18.38 6.68 -7.65
CA ARG A 75 18.63 8.11 -7.38
C ARG A 75 19.96 8.27 -6.64
N LYS A 76 20.64 9.40 -6.85
CA LYS A 76 21.95 9.71 -6.25
C LYS A 76 21.87 10.34 -4.85
N SER A 77 20.67 10.72 -4.40
CA SER A 77 20.46 11.47 -3.15
C SER A 77 19.71 10.62 -2.14
N GLU A 78 20.12 10.69 -0.87
CA GLU A 78 19.42 10.08 0.28
C GLU A 78 18.28 10.97 0.80
N GLN A 79 18.05 12.13 0.17
CA GLN A 79 16.95 13.02 0.52
C GLN A 79 15.62 12.47 0.00
N PHE A 80 14.54 12.81 0.71
CA PHE A 80 13.18 12.50 0.29
C PHE A 80 12.89 13.07 -1.12
N GLN A 81 12.41 12.22 -2.02
CA GLN A 81 12.16 12.54 -3.42
C GLN A 81 10.66 12.81 -3.63
N GLU A 82 10.25 14.08 -3.57
CA GLU A 82 8.83 14.49 -3.66
C GLU A 82 8.22 14.15 -5.03
N ASP A 83 9.03 14.08 -6.10
CA ASP A 83 8.59 13.78 -7.46
C ASP A 83 8.14 12.33 -7.65
N ILE A 84 8.75 11.38 -6.93
CA ILE A 84 8.38 9.94 -7.00
C ILE A 84 7.46 9.49 -5.85
N PHE A 85 7.30 10.34 -4.83
CA PHE A 85 6.44 10.10 -3.67
C PHE A 85 5.41 11.23 -3.49
N PRO A 86 4.44 11.37 -4.41
CA PRO A 86 3.31 12.26 -4.19
C PRO A 86 2.49 11.82 -2.98
N ASP A 87 1.63 12.70 -2.49
CA ASP A 87 0.73 12.38 -1.39
C ASP A 87 -0.12 11.14 -1.71
N THR A 88 -0.21 10.23 -0.73
CA THR A 88 -0.86 8.92 -0.89
C THR A 88 -2.05 8.79 0.05
N ALA A 89 -2.96 7.86 -0.27
CA ALA A 89 -4.11 7.56 0.58
C ALA A 89 -3.69 7.24 2.04
N ALA A 90 -4.32 7.95 2.97
CA ALA A 90 -4.22 7.77 4.41
C ALA A 90 -4.90 6.48 4.88
N PRO A 91 -4.59 5.98 6.09
CA PRO A 91 -5.37 4.91 6.73
C PRO A 91 -6.76 5.36 7.23
N THR A 92 -7.09 6.64 7.10
CA THR A 92 -8.35 7.22 7.58
C THR A 92 -9.38 7.24 6.45
N PRO A 93 -10.58 6.68 6.67
CA PRO A 93 -11.64 6.70 5.67
C PRO A 93 -12.14 8.13 5.44
N SER A 94 -12.44 8.47 4.19
CA SER A 94 -12.98 9.79 3.83
C SER A 94 -14.46 9.93 4.15
N LEU A 95 -15.19 8.82 4.25
CA LEU A 95 -16.62 8.75 4.52
C LEU A 95 -16.91 7.64 5.52
N THR A 96 -17.98 7.83 6.30
CA THR A 96 -18.59 6.72 7.05
C THR A 96 -19.37 5.80 6.09
N ALA A 97 -19.62 4.56 6.51
CA ALA A 97 -20.40 3.61 5.71
C ALA A 97 -21.81 4.14 5.38
N LYS A 98 -22.48 4.79 6.36
CA LYS A 98 -23.81 5.40 6.17
C LYS A 98 -23.81 6.49 5.11
N GLU A 99 -22.79 7.34 5.10
CA GLU A 99 -22.68 8.42 4.12
C GLU A 99 -22.46 7.89 2.70
N TRP A 100 -21.59 6.90 2.54
CA TRP A 100 -21.39 6.26 1.25
C TRP A 100 -22.66 5.56 0.75
N LEU A 101 -23.36 4.83 1.63
CA LEU A 101 -24.66 4.21 1.31
C LEU A 101 -25.74 5.24 0.96
N SER A 102 -25.68 6.45 1.52
CA SER A 102 -26.57 7.56 1.12
C SER A 102 -26.17 8.23 -0.20
N GLY A 103 -25.18 7.68 -0.92
CA GLY A 103 -24.74 8.18 -2.22
C GLY A 103 -23.70 9.30 -2.17
N LYS A 104 -23.12 9.61 -1.00
CA LYS A 104 -22.01 10.58 -0.95
C LYS A 104 -20.75 9.99 -1.56
N ASN A 105 -20.01 10.81 -2.29
CA ASN A 105 -18.70 10.46 -2.83
C ASN A 105 -17.66 11.48 -2.36
N ARG A 106 -16.47 11.01 -1.96
CA ARG A 106 -15.37 11.86 -1.50
C ARG A 106 -14.04 11.19 -1.81
N ASN A 107 -13.10 11.97 -2.32
CA ASN A 107 -11.73 11.51 -2.55
C ASN A 107 -11.09 10.99 -1.24
N PRO A 108 -10.11 10.07 -1.35
CA PRO A 108 -9.34 9.63 -0.20
C PRO A 108 -8.69 10.81 0.52
N ILE A 109 -8.60 10.71 1.85
CA ILE A 109 -7.74 11.61 2.63
C ILE A 109 -6.29 11.28 2.25
N LEU A 110 -5.49 12.29 1.93
CA LEU A 110 -4.11 12.09 1.51
C LEU A 110 -3.13 12.46 2.64
N ILE A 111 -1.98 11.79 2.66
CA ILE A 111 -0.85 12.08 3.55
C ILE A 111 0.47 12.06 2.78
N SER A 112 1.40 12.91 3.20
CA SER A 112 2.78 12.89 2.74
C SER A 112 3.57 11.75 3.40
N LEU A 113 4.43 11.07 2.64
CA LEU A 113 5.34 10.06 3.18
C LEU A 113 6.61 10.64 3.81
N LYS A 114 6.86 11.95 3.67
CA LYS A 114 8.07 12.63 4.14
C LYS A 114 8.29 12.53 5.65
N THR A 115 7.22 12.61 6.45
CA THR A 115 7.31 12.73 7.92
C THR A 115 7.29 11.38 8.65
N GLY A 116 7.11 10.24 7.96
CA GLY A 116 7.20 8.89 8.54
C GLY A 116 6.23 8.53 9.68
N ALA A 117 5.55 9.50 10.29
CA ALA A 117 4.87 9.40 11.59
C ALA A 117 3.39 8.98 11.52
N GLY A 118 2.73 9.10 10.37
CA GLY A 118 1.33 8.68 10.18
C GLY A 118 1.12 7.43 9.32
N ALA A 119 2.20 6.90 8.74
CA ALA A 119 2.11 5.92 7.65
C ALA A 119 1.96 4.46 8.12
N ARG A 120 2.38 4.11 9.34
CA ARG A 120 2.58 2.70 9.73
C ARG A 120 1.37 1.96 10.29
N THR A 121 0.14 2.48 10.17
CA THR A 121 -1.03 1.77 10.73
C THR A 121 -1.67 0.84 9.68
N ASN A 122 -1.73 -0.45 10.00
CA ASN A 122 -2.58 -1.41 9.27
C ASN A 122 -4.03 -1.41 9.79
N LYS A 123 -4.29 -0.61 10.83
CA LYS A 123 -5.60 -0.44 11.46
C LYS A 123 -6.22 0.89 11.02
N PRO A 124 -7.53 0.95 10.75
CA PRO A 124 -8.23 2.22 10.57
C PRO A 124 -7.97 3.15 11.74
N VAL A 125 -7.72 4.42 11.44
CA VAL A 125 -7.34 5.42 12.43
C VAL A 125 -8.36 6.54 12.38
N LEU A 126 -8.90 6.90 13.54
CA LEU A 126 -9.80 8.03 13.69
C LEU A 126 -8.96 9.29 13.91
N TYR A 127 -9.30 10.36 13.22
CA TYR A 127 -8.70 11.67 13.48
C TYR A 127 -9.44 12.32 14.66
N ASN A 128 -8.72 12.65 15.73
CA ASN A 128 -9.26 13.42 16.85
C ASN A 128 -9.03 14.92 16.60
N PRO A 129 -10.07 15.72 16.33
CA PRO A 129 -9.93 17.15 16.05
C PRO A 129 -9.41 17.95 17.25
N ASP A 130 -9.82 17.58 18.46
CA ASP A 130 -9.53 18.33 19.69
C ASP A 130 -8.05 18.22 20.10
N ARG A 131 -7.44 17.08 19.78
CA ARG A 131 -6.05 16.79 20.15
C ARG A 131 -5.09 16.75 18.96
N GLN A 132 -5.60 16.97 17.75
CA GLN A 132 -4.84 17.02 16.49
C GLN A 132 -3.94 15.78 16.23
N TYR A 133 -4.34 14.59 16.70
CA TYR A 133 -3.60 13.35 16.43
C TYR A 133 -4.50 12.19 16.00
N LEU A 134 -3.86 11.18 15.43
CA LEU A 134 -4.48 9.96 14.91
C LEU A 134 -4.63 8.91 16.03
N VAL A 135 -5.86 8.46 16.31
CA VAL A 135 -6.19 7.42 17.30
C VAL A 135 -6.44 6.08 16.62
N THR A 136 -5.61 5.08 16.90
CA THR A 136 -5.84 3.70 16.40
C THR A 136 -7.09 3.11 17.04
N ALA A 137 -8.07 2.73 16.23
CA ALA A 137 -9.22 1.98 16.70
C ALA A 137 -8.77 0.54 17.02
N ASP A 138 -8.83 0.15 18.29
CA ASP A 138 -8.52 -1.22 18.71
C ASP A 138 -9.79 -2.09 18.61
N ARG A 139 -10.28 -2.26 17.36
CA ARG A 139 -11.51 -3.03 17.06
C ARG A 139 -11.51 -4.42 17.69
N ASN A 140 -10.35 -5.05 17.84
CA ASN A 140 -10.22 -6.35 18.48
C ASN A 140 -10.51 -6.29 19.99
N ASN A 141 -10.15 -5.20 20.67
CA ASN A 141 -10.49 -5.01 22.08
C ASN A 141 -11.96 -4.64 22.20
N GLU A 142 -12.48 -3.76 21.34
CA GLU A 142 -13.92 -3.41 21.32
C GLU A 142 -14.80 -4.66 21.09
N GLN A 143 -14.46 -5.51 20.12
CA GLN A 143 -15.18 -6.76 19.88
C GLN A 143 -15.06 -7.75 21.04
N LYS A 144 -13.88 -7.83 21.69
CA LYS A 144 -13.72 -8.60 22.92
C LYS A 144 -14.61 -8.07 24.05
N PHE A 145 -14.69 -6.75 24.23
CA PHE A 145 -15.53 -6.13 25.24
C PHE A 145 -17.02 -6.33 24.97
N ILE A 146 -17.46 -6.24 23.70
CA ILE A 146 -18.84 -6.54 23.30
C ILE A 146 -19.15 -8.02 23.58
N PHE A 147 -18.27 -8.94 23.18
CA PHE A 147 -18.43 -10.37 23.44
C PHE A 147 -18.48 -10.70 24.94
N ILE A 148 -17.68 -10.03 25.77
CA ILE A 148 -17.70 -10.19 27.23
C ILE A 148 -18.97 -9.57 27.85
N ALA A 149 -19.47 -8.47 27.28
CA ALA A 149 -20.68 -7.79 27.76
C ALA A 149 -21.98 -8.51 27.37
N GLU A 150 -22.00 -9.26 26.28
CA GLU A 150 -23.14 -10.09 25.84
C GLU A 150 -23.29 -11.40 26.64
N GLY A 151 -22.40 -11.67 27.59
CA GLY A 151 -22.34 -12.88 28.42
C GLY A 151 -22.86 -12.75 29.86
N ASN A 152 -23.59 -11.69 30.22
CA ASN A 152 -24.28 -11.54 31.51
C ASN A 152 -25.72 -11.07 31.35
#